data_AF-A0A0Q8ESG9-F1
#
_entry.id   AF-A0A0Q8ESG9-F1
#
_cell.length_a   1.000
_cell.length_b   1.000
_cell.length_c   1.000
_cell.angle_alpha   90.00
_cell.angle_beta   90.00
_cell.angle_gamma   90.00
#
_symmetry.space_group_name_H-M   'P 1'
#
loop_
_entity.id
_entity.type
_entity.pdbx_description
1 polymer ?
#
loop_
_entity_poly.entity_id
_entity_poly.type
_entity_poly.pdbx_seq_one_letter_code
_entity_poly.pdbx_strand_id
1 'polypeptide(L)'
;MALTLVDIPVQAGGWFKPADVQGSAAFLVEVLSFERQRPTPNGPKDSALCDVTVFRTPDQLEAGTPEVTKGVRIEQTILARDLQTVVGGATIVTIDQIPPSKPGQRPAWVWRPLNDADARTKVIAYANEREAKAEAAVDDAPDFD
;
A
#
# COMPACT_ATOMS: atom_id res chain seq x y z
N MET A 1 -27.45 6.13 -12.73
CA MET A 1 -26.16 5.90 -12.06
C MET A 1 -26.02 4.40 -11.91
N ALA A 2 -24.97 3.81 -12.49
CA ALA A 2 -24.68 2.39 -12.33
C ALA A 2 -24.34 2.09 -10.88
N LEU A 3 -24.70 0.90 -10.41
CA LEU A 3 -24.43 0.45 -9.05
C LEU A 3 -22.96 0.01 -8.97
N THR A 4 -22.12 0.72 -8.21
CA THR A 4 -20.73 0.33 -7.99
C THR A 4 -20.70 -0.80 -6.96
N LEU A 5 -20.46 -2.02 -7.41
CA LEU A 5 -20.23 -3.17 -6.53
C LEU A 5 -18.81 -3.07 -5.98
N VAL A 6 -18.67 -3.05 -4.65
CA VAL A 6 -17.38 -3.04 -3.96
C VAL A 6 -17.19 -4.37 -3.26
N ASP A 7 -16.11 -5.06 -3.57
CA ASP A 7 -15.75 -6.31 -2.90
C ASP A 7 -15.44 -6.07 -1.42
N ILE A 8 -15.76 -7.06 -0.59
CA ILE A 8 -15.38 -7.04 0.82
C ILE A 8 -13.85 -7.20 0.90
N PRO A 9 -13.11 -6.27 1.51
CA PRO A 9 -11.68 -6.39 1.67
C PRO A 9 -11.32 -7.66 2.48
N VAL A 10 -10.53 -8.55 1.88
CA VAL A 10 -10.05 -9.78 2.52
C VAL A 10 -8.53 -9.75 2.68
N GLN A 11 -8.02 -10.31 3.79
CA GLN A 11 -6.58 -10.50 3.96
C GLN A 11 -6.10 -11.70 3.12
N ALA A 12 -5.71 -11.46 1.88
CA ALA A 12 -5.14 -12.48 0.99
C ALA A 12 -3.61 -12.38 0.87
N GLY A 13 -3.05 -11.16 0.95
CA GLY A 13 -1.63 -10.86 0.73
C GLY A 13 -0.70 -11.12 1.90
N GLY A 14 -1.21 -11.70 2.99
CA GLY A 14 -0.43 -12.00 4.19
C GLY A 14 -0.07 -10.77 5.02
N TRP A 15 1.18 -10.73 5.50
CA TRP A 15 1.69 -9.72 6.44
C TRP A 15 2.76 -8.87 5.79
N PHE A 16 2.68 -7.55 5.95
CA PHE A 16 3.71 -6.64 5.46
C PHE A 16 5.00 -6.79 6.26
N LYS A 17 6.09 -7.06 5.55
CA LYS A 17 7.44 -7.21 6.11
C LYS A 17 8.32 -6.09 5.56
N PRO A 18 8.46 -4.98 6.29
CA PRO A 18 9.17 -3.80 5.79
C PRO A 18 10.66 -4.07 5.47
N ALA A 19 11.28 -5.01 6.19
CA ALA A 19 12.65 -5.42 5.92
C ALA A 19 12.82 -6.08 4.53
N ASP A 20 11.82 -6.81 4.06
CA ASP A 20 11.88 -7.51 2.76
C ASP A 20 11.82 -6.52 1.59
N VAL A 21 11.33 -5.30 1.84
CA VAL A 21 11.09 -4.23 0.85
C VAL A 21 11.90 -2.97 1.10
N GLN A 22 12.87 -3.02 2.02
CA GLN A 22 13.72 -1.88 2.33
C GLN A 22 14.53 -1.45 1.11
N GLY A 23 14.65 -0.13 0.89
CA GLY A 23 15.40 0.42 -0.23
C GLY A 23 14.67 0.42 -1.57
N SER A 24 13.39 -0.01 -1.60
CA SER A 24 12.53 0.12 -2.77
C SER A 24 12.41 1.60 -3.20
N ALA A 25 12.41 1.85 -4.49
CA ALA A 25 12.35 3.19 -5.08
C ALA A 25 11.04 3.93 -4.72
N ALA A 26 9.91 3.23 -4.74
CA ALA A 26 8.61 3.81 -4.40
C ALA A 26 7.59 2.76 -3.97
N PHE A 27 6.57 3.21 -3.24
CA PHE A 27 5.38 2.45 -2.90
C PHE A 27 4.14 3.25 -3.26
N LEU A 28 3.13 2.56 -3.79
CA LEU A 28 1.74 3.00 -3.80
C LEU A 28 0.97 2.13 -2.81
N VAL A 29 0.41 2.75 -1.78
CA VAL A 29 -0.32 2.07 -0.70
C VAL A 29 -1.77 2.51 -0.75
N GLU A 30 -2.67 1.58 -1.07
CA GLU A 30 -4.10 1.79 -1.14
C GLU A 30 -4.74 1.20 0.12
N VAL A 31 -5.33 2.05 0.95
CA VAL A 31 -5.77 1.67 2.30
C VAL A 31 -7.25 1.30 2.27
N LEU A 32 -7.54 0.01 2.37
CA LEU A 32 -8.89 -0.53 2.30
C LEU A 32 -9.65 -0.36 3.62
N SER A 33 -8.98 -0.67 4.74
CA SER A 33 -9.57 -0.53 6.07
C SER A 33 -8.53 -0.37 7.17
N PHE A 34 -8.97 0.14 8.32
CA PHE A 34 -8.16 0.28 9.51
C PHE A 34 -8.93 -0.18 10.75
N GLU A 35 -8.31 -1.03 11.55
CA GLU A 35 -8.81 -1.52 12.81
C GLU A 35 -7.90 -1.04 13.95
N ARG A 36 -8.44 -0.19 14.82
CA ARG A 36 -7.72 0.29 16.01
C ARG A 36 -7.71 -0.80 17.07
N GLN A 37 -6.55 -1.10 17.64
CA GLN A 37 -6.41 -2.04 18.77
C GLN A 37 -7.09 -3.41 18.53
N ARG A 38 -6.96 -3.96 17.32
CA ARG A 38 -7.44 -5.30 16.97
C ARG A 38 -6.82 -6.34 17.92
N PRO A 39 -7.60 -7.22 18.55
CA PRO A 39 -7.06 -8.29 19.40
C PRO A 39 -6.11 -9.21 18.62
N THR A 40 -4.89 -9.42 19.14
CA THR A 40 -3.93 -10.40 18.61
C THR A 40 -3.33 -11.23 19.75
N PRO A 41 -2.73 -12.41 19.47
CA PRO A 41 -2.07 -13.23 20.51
C PRO A 41 -0.96 -12.50 21.27
N ASN A 42 -0.35 -11.48 20.67
CA ASN A 42 0.73 -10.70 21.26
C ASN A 42 0.26 -9.35 21.84
N GLY A 43 -1.05 -9.23 22.11
CA GLY A 43 -1.70 -8.02 22.58
C GLY A 43 -2.41 -7.24 21.47
N PRO A 44 -3.24 -6.25 21.82
CA PRO A 44 -3.94 -5.42 20.84
C PRO A 44 -2.98 -4.65 19.94
N LYS A 45 -3.30 -4.54 18.64
CA LYS A 45 -2.50 -3.80 17.66
C LYS A 45 -3.37 -2.98 16.72
N ASP A 46 -2.84 -1.84 16.30
CA ASP A 46 -3.40 -1.11 15.17
C ASP A 46 -3.09 -1.89 13.88
N SER A 47 -4.09 -2.11 13.03
CA SER A 47 -3.98 -2.94 11.83
C SER A 47 -4.60 -2.23 10.64
N ALA A 48 -3.82 -2.02 9.57
CA ALA A 48 -4.32 -1.56 8.28
C ALA A 48 -4.38 -2.72 7.29
N LEU A 49 -5.46 -2.82 6.51
CA LEU A 49 -5.56 -3.70 5.36
C LEU A 49 -5.36 -2.87 4.10
N CYS A 50 -4.40 -3.25 3.27
CA CYS A 50 -3.98 -2.45 2.12
C CYS A 50 -3.71 -3.31 0.89
N ASP A 51 -3.90 -2.72 -0.29
CA ASP A 51 -3.22 -3.17 -1.49
C ASP A 51 -1.89 -2.40 -1.59
N VAL A 52 -0.79 -3.13 -1.78
CA VAL A 52 0.55 -2.55 -1.78
C VAL A 52 1.21 -2.85 -3.11
N THR A 53 1.56 -1.78 -3.81
CA THR A 53 2.34 -1.80 -5.05
C THR A 53 3.76 -1.33 -4.73
N VAL A 54 4.76 -2.13 -5.07
CA VAL A 54 6.17 -1.87 -4.76
C VAL A 54 6.98 -1.76 -6.04
N PHE A 55 7.69 -0.64 -6.20
CA PHE A 55 8.70 -0.46 -7.22
C PHE A 55 10.06 -0.65 -6.57
N ARG A 56 10.67 -1.83 -6.74
CA ARG A 56 11.93 -2.21 -6.09
C ARG A 56 13.10 -1.37 -6.56
N THR A 57 13.14 -1.11 -7.86
CA THR A 57 14.26 -0.42 -8.50
C THR A 57 13.75 0.77 -9.32
N PRO A 58 14.64 1.75 -9.62
CA PRO A 58 14.33 2.81 -10.57
C PRO A 58 13.88 2.25 -11.93
N ASP A 59 14.51 1.18 -12.41
CA ASP A 59 14.15 0.57 -13.71
C ASP A 59 12.71 0.03 -13.72
N GLN A 60 12.25 -0.59 -12.62
CA GLN A 60 10.84 -1.01 -12.50
C GLN A 60 9.88 0.18 -12.51
N LEU A 61 10.30 1.29 -11.90
CA LEU A 61 9.53 2.52 -11.88
C LEU A 61 9.42 3.15 -13.28
N GLU A 62 10.51 3.15 -14.06
CA GLU A 62 10.48 3.60 -15.45
C GLU A 62 9.65 2.71 -16.35
N ALA A 63 9.79 1.40 -16.19
CA ALA A 63 9.07 0.43 -17.00
C ALA A 63 7.60 0.29 -16.59
N GLY A 64 7.17 0.86 -15.46
CA GLY A 64 5.81 0.66 -14.92
C GLY A 64 5.52 -0.80 -14.55
N THR A 65 6.52 -1.54 -14.04
CA THR A 65 6.44 -2.98 -13.75
C THR A 65 6.61 -3.31 -12.26
N PRO A 66 5.70 -2.85 -11.38
CA PRO A 66 5.83 -3.09 -9.95
C PRO A 66 5.40 -4.51 -9.54
N GLU A 67 5.77 -4.87 -8.31
CA GLU A 67 5.19 -5.99 -7.57
C GLU A 67 3.90 -5.53 -6.88
N VAL A 68 2.76 -6.13 -7.21
CA VAL A 68 1.46 -5.82 -6.59
C VAL A 68 1.04 -6.96 -5.67
N THR A 69 0.77 -6.62 -4.41
CA THR A 69 0.21 -7.57 -3.43
C THR A 69 -1.08 -7.00 -2.86
N LYS A 70 -2.20 -7.70 -3.09
CA LYS A 70 -3.52 -7.29 -2.62
C LYS A 70 -3.86 -7.84 -1.25
N GLY A 71 -4.57 -7.09 -0.42
CA GLY A 71 -5.04 -7.52 0.89
C GLY A 71 -3.92 -7.83 1.88
N VAL A 72 -2.85 -7.03 1.87
CA VAL A 72 -1.73 -7.11 2.81
C VAL A 72 -2.12 -6.46 4.13
N ARG A 73 -1.76 -7.11 5.25
CA ARG A 73 -1.96 -6.54 6.58
C ARG A 73 -0.70 -5.89 7.14
N ILE A 74 -0.83 -4.64 7.57
CA ILE A 74 0.23 -3.83 8.17
C ILE A 74 -0.08 -3.64 9.66
N GLU A 75 0.79 -4.15 10.53
CA GLU A 75 0.59 -4.17 12.00
C GLU A 75 1.74 -3.51 12.77
N GLN A 76 2.78 -3.03 12.09
CA GLN A 76 3.83 -2.24 12.73
C GLN A 76 3.22 -0.91 13.18
N THR A 77 3.29 -0.62 14.48
CA THR A 77 2.45 0.41 15.13
C THR A 77 2.47 1.76 14.43
N ILE A 78 3.64 2.26 14.04
CA ILE A 78 3.74 3.56 13.37
C ILE A 78 3.20 3.48 11.93
N LEU A 79 3.65 2.48 11.16
CA LEU A 79 3.19 2.27 9.79
C LEU A 79 1.66 2.12 9.69
N ALA A 80 1.05 1.35 10.59
CA ALA A 80 -0.40 1.14 10.59
C ALA A 80 -1.14 2.41 10.99
N ARG A 81 -0.68 3.11 12.05
CA ARG A 81 -1.32 4.32 12.57
C ARG A 81 -1.34 5.46 11.56
N ASP A 82 -0.23 5.65 10.85
CA ASP A 82 -0.11 6.73 9.84
C ASP A 82 -1.11 6.54 8.68
N LEU A 83 -1.53 5.32 8.40
CA LEU A 83 -2.50 5.00 7.34
C LEU A 83 -3.96 5.21 7.75
N GLN A 84 -4.23 5.46 9.03
CA GLN A 84 -5.61 5.63 9.51
C GLN A 84 -6.35 6.77 8.80
N THR A 85 -5.65 7.87 8.48
CA THR A 85 -6.25 9.03 7.82
C THR A 85 -6.36 8.87 6.29
N VAL A 86 -5.87 7.77 5.74
CA VAL A 86 -5.80 7.47 4.30
C VAL A 86 -6.83 6.41 3.89
N VAL A 87 -7.62 5.87 4.82
CA VAL A 87 -8.64 4.85 4.55
C VAL A 87 -9.60 5.29 3.44
N GLY A 88 -9.80 4.42 2.45
CA GLY A 88 -10.59 4.69 1.24
C GLY A 88 -9.83 5.44 0.14
N GLY A 89 -8.54 5.71 0.34
CA GLY A 89 -7.67 6.37 -0.63
C GLY A 89 -6.31 5.70 -0.77
N ALA A 90 -5.41 6.40 -1.45
CA ALA A 90 -4.06 5.94 -1.74
C ALA A 90 -3.00 6.98 -1.34
N THR A 91 -1.81 6.50 -0.98
CA THR A 91 -0.65 7.35 -0.69
C THR A 91 0.61 6.82 -1.39
N ILE A 92 1.50 7.74 -1.78
CA ILE A 92 2.77 7.44 -2.43
C ILE A 92 3.90 7.75 -1.45
N VAL A 93 4.66 6.73 -1.09
CA VAL A 93 5.62 6.80 0.02
C VAL A 93 6.90 6.02 -0.30
N THR A 94 7.94 6.26 0.49
CA THR A 94 9.07 5.36 0.68
C THR A 94 9.07 4.83 2.10
N ILE A 95 9.89 3.81 2.36
CA ILE A 95 10.03 3.22 3.68
C ILE A 95 11.40 3.50 4.27
N ASP A 96 11.43 3.84 5.55
CA ASP A 96 12.65 4.24 6.25
C ASP A 96 12.63 3.73 7.71
N GLN A 97 13.78 3.82 8.37
CA GLN A 97 13.92 3.52 9.79
C GLN A 97 14.31 4.77 10.58
N ILE A 98 13.62 5.00 11.69
CA ILE A 98 14.05 5.97 12.70
C ILE A 98 14.92 5.22 13.73
N PRO A 99 16.12 5.74 14.05
CA PRO A 99 16.97 5.15 15.06
C PRO A 99 16.26 5.13 16.43
N PRO A 100 16.54 4.12 17.27
CA PRO A 100 15.93 4.02 18.58
C PRO A 100 16.33 5.19 19.47
N SER A 101 15.37 5.73 20.23
CA SER A 101 15.62 6.82 21.19
C SER A 101 16.12 6.31 22.55
N LYS A 102 16.07 4.99 22.80
CA LYS A 102 16.51 4.37 24.06
C LYS A 102 17.37 3.14 23.79
N PRO A 103 18.39 2.87 24.64
CA PRO A 103 19.19 1.65 24.55
C PRO A 103 18.31 0.38 24.58
N GLY A 104 18.61 -0.58 23.71
CA GLY A 104 17.90 -1.87 23.62
C GLY A 104 16.61 -1.86 22.79
N GLN A 105 16.14 -0.70 22.31
CA GLN A 105 15.02 -0.65 21.37
C GLN A 105 15.48 -0.95 19.94
N ARG A 106 14.62 -1.61 19.17
CA ARG A 106 14.84 -1.79 17.72
C ARG A 106 14.46 -0.50 16.97
N PRO A 107 15.11 -0.19 15.84
CA PRO A 107 14.68 0.90 14.96
C PRO A 107 13.20 0.75 14.57
N ALA A 108 12.50 1.88 14.48
CA ALA A 108 11.09 1.89 14.10
C ALA A 108 10.95 2.15 12.60
N TRP A 109 10.11 1.36 11.94
CA TRP A 109 9.76 1.59 10.54
C TRP A 109 8.75 2.72 10.41
N VAL A 110 8.98 3.60 9.44
CA VAL A 110 8.11 4.74 9.14
C VAL A 110 7.90 4.89 7.64
N TRP A 111 6.73 5.44 7.29
CA TRP A 111 6.49 5.96 5.95
C TRP A 111 7.15 7.32 5.81
N ARG A 112 7.71 7.59 4.64
CA ARG A 112 8.18 8.91 4.25
C ARG A 112 7.47 9.32 2.96
N PRO A 113 7.03 10.58 2.83
CA PRO A 113 6.55 11.07 1.54
C PRO A 113 7.62 10.87 0.46
N LEU A 114 7.22 10.37 -0.71
CA LEU A 114 8.11 10.33 -1.87
C LEU A 114 8.28 11.77 -2.39
N ASN A 115 9.42 12.39 -2.06
CA ASN A 115 9.71 13.79 -2.40
C ASN A 115 10.29 13.96 -3.81
N ASP A 116 10.75 12.89 -4.44
CA ASP A 116 11.17 12.92 -5.85
C ASP A 116 9.93 13.07 -6.74
N ALA A 117 9.80 14.24 -7.36
CA ALA A 117 8.65 14.62 -8.17
C ALA A 117 8.51 13.77 -9.45
N ASP A 118 9.63 13.37 -10.05
CA ASP A 118 9.65 12.57 -11.27
C ASP A 118 9.22 11.13 -10.95
N ALA A 119 9.82 10.54 -9.92
CA ALA A 119 9.40 9.24 -9.40
C ALA A 119 7.91 9.22 -9.02
N ARG A 120 7.42 10.26 -8.34
CA ARG A 120 6.01 10.39 -7.96
C ARG A 120 5.10 10.47 -9.19
N THR A 121 5.50 11.21 -10.22
CA THR A 121 4.74 11.32 -11.47
C THR A 121 4.61 9.96 -12.16
N LYS A 122 5.66 9.14 -12.14
CA LYS A 122 5.65 7.78 -12.71
C LYS A 122 4.72 6.83 -11.97
N VAL A 123 4.70 6.88 -10.64
CA VAL A 123 3.74 6.11 -9.84
C VAL A 123 2.30 6.51 -10.16
N ILE A 124 2.03 7.82 -10.32
CA ILE A 124 0.71 8.33 -10.72
C ILE A 124 0.34 7.85 -12.12
N ALA A 125 1.27 7.92 -13.08
CA ALA A 125 1.04 7.46 -14.45
C ALA A 125 0.68 5.96 -14.48
N TYR A 126 1.43 5.14 -13.73
CA TYR A 126 1.12 3.72 -13.56
C TYR A 126 -0.30 3.51 -12.99
N ALA A 127 -0.67 4.24 -11.93
CA ALA A 127 -1.99 4.10 -11.32
C ALA A 127 -3.10 4.47 -12.32
N ASN A 128 -2.95 5.56 -13.05
CA ASN A 128 -3.94 5.99 -14.05
C ASN A 128 -4.06 4.98 -15.20
N GLU A 129 -2.95 4.43 -15.69
CA GLU A 129 -2.97 3.41 -16.73
C GLU A 129 -3.65 2.12 -16.25
N ARG A 130 -3.39 1.72 -15.00
CA ARG A 130 -4.03 0.57 -14.38
C ARG A 130 -5.54 0.75 -14.30
N GLU A 131 -6.02 1.91 -13.84
CA GLU A 131 -7.46 2.21 -13.76
C GLU A 131 -8.10 2.26 -15.16
N ALA A 132 -7.46 2.91 -16.14
CA ALA A 132 -7.97 2.97 -17.50
C ALA A 132 -8.10 1.58 -18.14
N LYS A 133 -7.15 0.67 -17.86
CA LYS A 133 -7.24 -0.74 -18.31
C LYS A 133 -8.37 -1.50 -17.62
N ALA A 134 -8.62 -1.23 -16.34
CA ALA A 134 -9.72 -1.84 -15.61
C ALA A 134 -11.08 -1.37 -16.16
N GLU A 135 -11.23 -0.07 -16.42
CA GLU A 135 -12.43 0.51 -17.02
C GLU A 135 -12.70 -0.06 -18.43
N ALA A 136 -11.67 -0.11 -19.28
CA ALA A 136 -11.80 -0.70 -20.62
C ALA A 136 -12.19 -2.20 -20.58
N ALA A 137 -11.71 -2.96 -19.58
CA ALA A 137 -12.09 -4.36 -19.41
C ALA A 137 -13.54 -4.55 -18.96
N VAL A 138 -14.11 -3.57 -18.24
CA VAL A 138 -15.55 -3.57 -17.90
C VAL A 138 -16.39 -3.24 -19.13
N ASP A 139 -15.95 -2.31 -19.97
CA ASP A 139 -16.65 -1.93 -21.20
C ASP A 139 -16.64 -3.05 -22.26
N ASP A 140 -15.58 -3.86 -22.32
CA ASP A 140 -15.46 -5.02 -23.23
C ASP A 140 -16.14 -6.29 -22.69
N ALA A 141 -16.73 -6.24 -21.49
CA ALA A 141 -17.44 -7.38 -20.94
C ALA A 141 -18.68 -7.69 -21.81
N PRO A 142 -18.88 -8.95 -22.25
CA PRO A 142 -20.02 -9.29 -23.09
C PRO A 142 -21.32 -9.00 -22.35
N ASP A 143 -22.24 -8.31 -23.03
CA ASP A 143 -23.59 -8.10 -22.53
C ASP A 143 -24.35 -9.44 -22.58
N PHE A 144 -24.98 -9.80 -21.47
CA PHE A 144 -25.76 -11.04 -21.36
C PHE A 144 -27.25 -10.71 -21.49
N ASP A 145 -27.63 -10.13 -22.64
CA ASP A 145 -29.02 -9.99 -23.08
C ASP A 145 -29.58 -11.34 -23.61
#